data_AF-A0A7C2TKL7-F1
#
_entry.id   AF-A0A7C2TKL7-F1
#
_cell.length_a   1.000
_cell.length_b   1.000
_cell.length_c   1.000
_cell.angle_alpha   90.00
_cell.angle_beta   90.00
_cell.angle_gamma   90.00
#
_symmetry.space_group_name_H-M   'P 1'
#
loop_
_entity.id
_entity.type
_entity.pdbx_description
1 polymer ?
#
loop_
_entity_poly.entity_id
_entity_poly.type
_entity_poly.pdbx_seq_one_letter_code
_entity_poly.pdbx_strand_id
1 'polypeptide(L)'
;MKIGIFEYKARKGLIRATISLYDDTIEVKITGDFMVFPEDTIWELEKNLKGMKADEELISKRIEETLSNATMIGCTVDDFKRTIIGALKEVIP
;
A
#
# COMPACT_ATOMS: atom_id res chain seq x y z
N MET A 1 2.74 -16.27 -10.44
CA MET A 1 2.19 -14.93 -10.15
C MET A 1 0.91 -15.09 -9.37
N LYS A 2 0.85 -14.55 -8.15
CA LYS A 2 -0.39 -14.45 -7.36
C LYS A 2 -0.80 -12.99 -7.26
N ILE A 3 -2.10 -12.73 -7.25
CA ILE A 3 -2.64 -11.36 -7.17
C ILE A 3 -3.63 -11.32 -6.01
N GLY A 4 -3.45 -10.36 -5.12
CA GLY A 4 -4.30 -10.11 -3.96
C GLY A 4 -4.85 -8.71 -4.04
N ILE A 5 -6.12 -8.54 -3.72
CA ILE A 5 -6.80 -7.25 -3.82
C ILE A 5 -7.50 -7.01 -2.50
N PHE A 6 -7.24 -5.87 -1.88
CA PHE A 6 -7.91 -5.51 -0.65
C PHE A 6 -8.40 -4.08 -0.72
N GLU A 7 -9.62 -3.88 -0.24
CA GLU A 7 -10.31 -2.60 -0.24
C GLU A 7 -10.64 -2.22 1.20
N TYR A 8 -10.21 -1.03 1.60
CA TYR A 8 -10.45 -0.48 2.91
C TYR A 8 -11.18 0.86 2.81
N LYS A 9 -12.32 0.96 3.50
CA LYS A 9 -13.06 2.22 3.65
C LYS A 9 -12.45 3.01 4.80
N ALA A 10 -11.68 4.03 4.45
CA ALA A 10 -11.13 4.98 5.42
C ALA A 10 -12.24 5.90 5.95
N ARG A 11 -11.89 6.77 6.91
CA ARG A 11 -12.86 7.65 7.58
C ARG A 11 -13.58 8.60 6.62
N LYS A 12 -12.88 9.10 5.60
CA LYS A 12 -13.42 9.80 4.44
C LYS A 12 -12.57 9.40 3.23
N GLY A 13 -13.00 8.35 2.54
CA GLY A 13 -12.35 7.86 1.33
C GLY A 13 -12.38 6.34 1.21
N LEU A 14 -11.92 5.82 0.08
CA LEU A 14 -11.73 4.41 -0.20
C LEU A 14 -10.30 4.19 -0.67
N ILE A 15 -9.59 3.25 -0.07
CA ILE A 15 -8.25 2.85 -0.50
C ILE A 15 -8.34 1.41 -0.99
N ARG A 16 -7.81 1.16 -2.18
CA ARG A 16 -7.71 -0.16 -2.80
C ARG A 16 -6.25 -0.44 -3.11
N ALA A 17 -5.72 -1.49 -2.51
CA ALA A 17 -4.39 -2.01 -2.83
C ALA A 17 -4.53 -3.28 -3.67
N THR A 18 -3.72 -3.37 -4.71
CA THR A 18 -3.53 -4.59 -5.50
C THR A 18 -2.08 -5.00 -5.35
N ILE A 19 -1.82 -6.21 -4.85
CA ILE A 19 -0.47 -6.76 -4.75
C ILE A 19 -0.32 -7.88 -5.77
N SER A 20 0.75 -7.81 -6.56
CA SER A 20 1.19 -8.88 -7.43
C SER A 20 2.47 -9.50 -6.89
N LEU A 21 2.42 -10.78 -6.52
CA LEU A 21 3.57 -11.55 -6.06
C LEU A 21 4.20 -12.30 -7.23
N TYR A 22 5.48 -11.99 -7.48
CA TYR A 22 6.35 -12.60 -8.48
C TYR A 22 7.50 -13.31 -7.77
N ASP A 23 7.41 -14.64 -7.69
CA ASP A 23 8.33 -15.53 -6.96
C ASP A 23 8.51 -15.12 -5.48
N ASP A 24 9.45 -14.22 -5.19
CA ASP A 24 9.77 -13.70 -3.84
C ASP A 24 9.51 -12.19 -3.70
N THR A 25 9.21 -11.51 -4.81
CA THR A 25 9.08 -10.05 -4.87
C THR A 25 7.65 -9.59 -5.11
N ILE A 26 7.32 -8.41 -4.60
CA ILE A 26 5.99 -7.82 -4.76
C ILE A 26 5.99 -6.60 -5.68
N GLU A 27 4.85 -6.36 -6.30
CA GLU A 27 4.49 -5.08 -6.91
C GLU A 27 3.17 -4.64 -6.30
N VAL A 28 3.10 -3.39 -5.84
CA VAL A 28 1.91 -2.84 -5.18
C VAL A 28 1.35 -1.73 -6.06
N LYS A 29 0.03 -1.78 -6.28
CA LYS A 29 -0.72 -0.73 -6.96
C LYS A 29 -1.78 -0.17 -6.04
N ILE A 30 -1.77 1.15 -5.85
CA ILE A 30 -2.67 1.84 -4.93
C ILE A 30 -3.63 2.70 -5.73
N THR A 31 -4.91 2.47 -5.55
CA THR A 31 -5.99 3.18 -6.25
C THR A 31 -7.12 3.48 -5.28
N GLY A 32 -8.00 4.41 -5.62
CA GLY A 32 -9.16 4.70 -4.79
C GLY A 32 -9.50 6.18 -4.74
N ASP A 33 -10.37 6.52 -3.80
CA ASP A 33 -10.83 7.86 -3.51
C ASP A 33 -10.17 8.31 -2.20
N PHE A 34 -8.98 8.88 -2.30
CA PHE A 34 -8.23 9.41 -1.16
C PHE A 34 -7.52 10.71 -1.56
N MET A 35 -7.20 11.54 -0.57
CA MET A 35 -6.49 12.79 -0.81
C MET A 35 -5.15 12.76 -0.07
N VAL A 36 -4.07 12.77 -0.86
CA VAL A 36 -2.68 12.78 -0.39
C VAL A 36 -1.96 13.92 -1.08
N PHE A 37 -1.21 14.72 -0.31
CA PHE A 37 -0.41 15.81 -0.83
C PHE A 37 1.02 15.73 -0.27
N PRO A 38 2.06 15.74 -1.12
CA PRO A 38 2.00 15.75 -2.59
C PRO A 38 1.48 14.43 -3.16
N GLU A 39 0.86 14.48 -4.34
CA GLU A 39 0.29 13.28 -5.01
C GLU A 39 1.37 12.26 -5.39
N ASP A 40 2.56 12.76 -5.74
CA ASP A 40 3.73 11.96 -6.09
C ASP A 40 4.13 10.96 -4.99
N THR A 41 3.79 11.21 -3.72
CA THR A 41 4.14 10.30 -2.63
C THR A 41 3.55 8.90 -2.82
N ILE A 42 2.40 8.79 -3.47
CA ILE A 42 1.81 7.47 -3.77
C ILE A 42 2.61 6.76 -4.86
N TRP A 43 3.03 7.46 -5.91
CA TRP A 43 3.89 6.87 -6.94
C TRP A 43 5.26 6.47 -6.40
N GLU A 44 5.83 7.29 -5.51
CA GLU A 44 7.06 6.95 -4.80
C GLU A 44 6.86 5.71 -3.93
N LEU A 45 5.74 5.60 -3.22
CA LEU A 45 5.41 4.42 -2.44
C LEU A 45 5.31 3.16 -3.31
N GLU A 46 4.55 3.20 -4.40
CA GLU A 46 4.42 2.06 -5.34
C GLU A 46 5.80 1.64 -5.90
N LYS A 47 6.62 2.62 -6.30
CA LYS A 47 7.98 2.38 -6.81
C LYS A 47 8.91 1.79 -5.74
N ASN A 48 8.80 2.26 -4.50
CA ASN A 48 9.58 1.79 -3.38
C ASN A 48 9.23 0.36 -2.97
N LEU A 49 7.94 -0.01 -3.07
CA LEU A 49 7.47 -1.35 -2.74
C LEU A 49 7.75 -2.35 -3.87
N LYS A 50 7.84 -1.88 -5.12
CA LYS A 50 8.12 -2.71 -6.29
C LYS A 50 9.49 -3.39 -6.19
N GLY A 51 9.49 -4.72 -6.27
CA GLY A 51 10.70 -5.53 -6.19
C GLY A 51 11.16 -5.83 -4.76
N MET A 52 10.44 -5.35 -3.74
CA MET A 52 10.73 -5.74 -2.36
C MET A 52 10.29 -7.17 -2.09
N LYS A 53 10.91 -7.79 -1.08
CA LYS A 53 10.46 -9.07 -0.56
C LYS A 53 9.05 -8.96 0.02
N ALA A 54 8.30 -10.06 -0.12
CA ALA A 54 6.96 -10.21 0.42
C ALA A 54 6.96 -10.37 1.96
N ASP A 55 7.45 -9.36 2.67
CA ASP A 55 7.65 -9.37 4.13
C ASP A 55 6.85 -8.25 4.79
N GLU A 56 5.96 -8.61 5.72
CA GLU A 56 5.03 -7.67 6.37
C GLU A 56 5.76 -6.54 7.11
N GLU A 57 6.84 -6.84 7.83
CA GLU A 57 7.57 -5.85 8.62
C GLU A 57 8.32 -4.86 7.72
N LEU A 58 8.99 -5.35 6.68
CA LEU A 58 9.69 -4.50 5.71
C LEU A 58 8.72 -3.57 4.98
N ILE A 59 7.58 -4.10 4.53
CA ILE A 59 6.57 -3.32 3.81
C ILE A 59 5.95 -2.27 4.75
N SER A 60 5.56 -2.67 5.97
CA SER A 60 5.01 -1.73 6.96
C SER A 60 5.95 -0.55 7.22
N LYS A 61 7.23 -0.85 7.48
CA LYS A 61 8.24 0.18 7.73
C LYS A 61 8.40 1.12 6.54
N ARG A 62 8.41 0.57 5.32
CA ARG A 62 8.57 1.36 4.09
C ARG A 62 7.37 2.29 3.84
N ILE A 63 6.17 1.82 4.12
CA ILE A 63 4.93 2.61 4.06
C ILE A 63 5.03 3.80 5.01
N GLU A 64 5.40 3.55 6.27
CA GLU A 64 5.54 4.60 7.28
C GLU A 64 6.62 5.62 6.91
N GLU A 65 7.79 5.18 6.46
CA GLU A 65 8.87 6.08 6.02
C GLU A 65 8.45 6.97 4.84
N THR A 66 7.78 6.39 3.85
CA THR A 66 7.38 7.12 2.63
C THR A 66 6.28 8.13 2.93
N LEU A 67 5.31 7.73 3.74
CA LEU A 67 4.13 8.55 4.05
C LEU A 67 4.36 9.51 5.23
N SER A 68 5.50 9.43 5.95
CA SER A 68 5.80 10.27 7.11
C SER A 68 5.84 11.77 6.78
N ASN A 69 6.13 12.13 5.53
CA ASN A 69 6.18 13.53 5.08
C ASN A 69 4.92 13.95 4.27
N ALA A 70 3.97 13.03 4.09
CA ALA A 70 2.76 13.29 3.32
C ALA A 70 1.64 13.86 4.20
N THR A 71 0.89 14.80 3.64
CA THR A 71 -0.36 15.27 4.23
C THR A 71 -1.52 14.45 3.68
N MET A 72 -2.28 13.82 4.58
CA MET A 72 -3.45 13.01 4.22
C MET A 72 -4.73 13.66 4.72
N ILE A 73 -5.76 13.68 3.87
CA ILE A 73 -7.07 14.23 4.22
C ILE A 73 -8.10 13.10 4.12
N GLY A 74 -8.70 12.74 5.25
CA GLY A 74 -9.75 11.70 5.30
C GLY A 74 -9.24 10.26 5.42
N CYS A 75 -7.93 10.07 5.30
CA CYS A 75 -7.22 8.82 5.51
C CYS A 75 -5.97 9.03 6.38
N THR A 76 -5.40 7.93 6.86
CA THR A 76 -4.21 7.88 7.71
C THR A 76 -3.23 6.85 7.18
N VAL A 77 -1.96 6.95 7.60
CA VAL A 77 -0.91 5.98 7.26
C VAL A 77 -1.32 4.55 7.64
N ASP A 78 -2.02 4.38 8.76
CA ASP A 78 -2.51 3.06 9.20
C ASP A 78 -3.57 2.49 8.25
N ASP A 79 -4.40 3.34 7.63
CA ASP A 79 -5.37 2.89 6.62
C ASP A 79 -4.65 2.32 5.39
N PHE A 80 -3.60 3.00 4.91
CA PHE A 80 -2.76 2.49 3.80
C PHE A 80 -2.06 1.19 4.19
N LYS A 81 -1.45 1.14 5.38
CA LYS A 81 -0.79 -0.06 5.90
C LYS A 81 -1.76 -1.23 5.96
N ARG A 82 -2.94 -1.05 6.57
CA ARG A 82 -3.99 -2.08 6.64
C ARG A 82 -4.40 -2.55 5.25
N THR A 83 -4.55 -1.64 4.30
CA THR A 83 -4.97 -1.98 2.94
C THR A 83 -3.92 -2.83 2.22
N ILE A 84 -2.66 -2.40 2.26
CA ILE A 84 -1.55 -3.10 1.58
C ILE A 84 -1.28 -4.45 2.24
N ILE A 85 -1.20 -4.49 3.58
CA ILE A 85 -1.00 -5.75 4.31
C ILE A 85 -2.19 -6.70 4.14
N GLY A 86 -3.42 -6.19 4.09
CA GLY A 86 -4.61 -6.98 3.77
C GLY A 86 -4.49 -7.65 2.40
N ALA A 87 -4.06 -6.90 1.38
CA ALA A 87 -3.83 -7.45 0.04
C ALA A 87 -2.66 -8.44 0.01
N LEU A 88 -1.64 -8.24 0.83
CA LEU A 88 -0.49 -9.15 0.96
C LEU A 88 -0.93 -10.51 1.52
N LYS A 89 -1.79 -10.50 2.54
CA LYS A 89 -2.33 -11.72 3.17
C LYS A 89 -3.22 -12.53 2.23
N GLU A 90 -3.73 -11.93 1.16
CA GLU A 90 -4.46 -12.67 0.13
C GLU A 90 -3.53 -13.45 -0.82
N VAL A 91 -2.25 -13.06 -0.94
CA VAL A 91 -1.27 -13.75 -1.81
C VAL A 91 -0.33 -14.67 -1.04
N ILE A 92 0.03 -14.32 0.19
CA ILE A 92 0.86 -15.14 1.07
C ILE A 92 -0.05 -16.09 1.87
N PRO A 93 0.13 -17.42 1.78
CA PRO A 93 -0.67 -18.42 2.50
C PRO A 93 -0.38 -18.46 4.01
#